data_AF-A0A519S9C3-F1
#
_entry.id   AF-A0A519S9C3-F1
#
_cell.length_a   1.000
_cell.length_b   1.000
_cell.length_c   1.000
_cell.angle_alpha   90.00
_cell.angle_beta   90.00
_cell.angle_gamma   90.00
#
_symmetry.space_group_name_H-M   'P 1'
#
loop_
_entity.id
_entity.type
_entity.pdbx_description
1 polymer ?
#
loop_
_entity_poly.entity_id
_entity_poly.type
_entity_poly.pdbx_seq_one_letter_code
_entity_poly.pdbx_strand_id
1 'polypeptide(L)'
;MALTYKHPGVYVEEISTIPPSIAQVETAIPGFIGYTAKREKNGIAFDVNTPQRITSLLEFEQYFGGAFPEILEIMIENPENGSVLPKITVSPATALSGYLLYYHVKMFYENGGGPCFIVSTGTFKTTPVIDKTELKNGLDACEKEDEITLLLIPEITTLSSSSQIKELNDAMLAQCAKLQDRFAILDAPQAGLSSTNSVADKFRNDYVSADNLKYGAVYYHIRWNRY
;
A
#
# COMPACT_ATOMS: atom_id res chain seq x y z
N MET A 1 -24.11 -48.33 -8.78
CA MET A 1 -24.70 -49.67 -8.52
C MET A 1 -26.12 -49.46 -8.04
N ALA A 2 -27.11 -50.15 -8.61
CA ALA A 2 -28.50 -49.99 -8.20
C ALA A 2 -28.74 -50.70 -6.85
N LEU A 3 -29.12 -49.95 -5.82
CA LEU A 3 -29.49 -50.52 -4.53
C LEU A 3 -30.86 -51.19 -4.67
N THR A 4 -30.94 -52.48 -4.34
CA THR A 4 -32.18 -53.27 -4.43
C THR A 4 -32.85 -53.29 -3.06
N TYR A 5 -33.94 -52.55 -2.91
CA TYR A 5 -34.74 -52.51 -1.67
C TYR A 5 -35.61 -53.77 -1.55
N LYS A 6 -35.40 -54.57 -0.49
CA LYS A 6 -36.01 -55.90 -0.34
C LYS A 6 -37.35 -55.94 0.39
N HIS A 7 -37.87 -54.81 0.87
CA HIS A 7 -39.14 -54.76 1.62
C HIS A 7 -39.93 -53.50 1.26
N PRO A 8 -41.27 -53.57 1.14
CA PRO A 8 -42.10 -52.38 0.93
C PRO A 8 -41.97 -51.43 2.13
N GLY A 9 -41.52 -50.20 1.90
CA GLY A 9 -41.32 -49.19 2.93
C GLY A 9 -40.88 -47.85 2.33
N VAL A 10 -40.94 -46.79 3.14
CA VAL A 10 -40.40 -45.47 2.77
C VAL A 10 -38.93 -45.43 3.18
N TYR A 11 -38.03 -45.20 2.22
CA TYR A 11 -36.60 -45.04 2.46
C TYR A 11 -36.22 -43.59 2.19
N VAL A 12 -35.49 -42.97 3.13
CA VAL A 12 -34.90 -41.65 2.97
C VAL A 12 -33.43 -41.85 2.64
N GLU A 13 -33.00 -41.40 1.46
CA GLU A 13 -31.59 -41.34 1.08
C GLU A 13 -31.10 -39.92 1.33
N GLU A 14 -30.10 -39.75 2.21
CA GLU A 14 -29.33 -38.51 2.26
C GLU A 14 -28.29 -38.54 1.14
N ILE A 15 -28.65 -37.96 0.00
CA ILE A 15 -27.66 -37.63 -1.03
C ILE A 15 -26.89 -36.43 -0.50
N SER A 16 -25.68 -36.66 0.01
CA SER A 16 -24.78 -35.60 0.45
C SER A 16 -24.29 -34.79 -0.75
N THR A 17 -25.11 -33.84 -1.20
CA THR A 17 -24.71 -32.79 -2.15
C THR A 17 -23.97 -31.69 -1.40
N ILE A 18 -22.84 -32.02 -0.76
CA ILE A 18 -21.92 -30.96 -0.30
C ILE A 18 -21.53 -30.22 -1.58
N PRO A 19 -21.88 -28.94 -1.73
CA PRO A 19 -21.43 -28.16 -2.86
C PRO A 19 -19.91 -28.28 -2.96
N PRO A 20 -19.30 -28.31 -4.15
CA PRO A 20 -17.85 -28.24 -4.24
C PRO A 20 -17.37 -27.09 -3.35
N SER A 21 -16.49 -27.41 -2.39
CA SER A 21 -15.90 -26.40 -1.52
C SER A 21 -15.24 -25.37 -2.42
N ILE A 22 -15.80 -24.16 -2.49
CA ILE A 22 -15.19 -23.05 -3.19
C ILE A 22 -13.91 -22.76 -2.41
N ALA A 23 -12.76 -23.13 -2.97
CA ALA A 23 -11.50 -22.59 -2.52
C ALA A 23 -11.65 -21.07 -2.63
N GLN A 24 -11.56 -20.36 -1.51
CA GLN A 24 -11.63 -18.91 -1.50
C GLN A 24 -10.35 -18.42 -2.17
N VAL A 25 -10.39 -18.28 -3.50
CA VAL A 25 -9.31 -17.64 -4.25
C VAL A 25 -9.41 -16.17 -3.89
N GLU A 26 -8.41 -15.65 -3.21
CA GLU A 26 -8.33 -14.24 -2.91
C GLU A 26 -8.25 -13.47 -4.23
N THR A 27 -9.32 -12.77 -4.56
CA THR A 27 -9.45 -12.05 -5.85
C THR A 27 -8.76 -10.69 -5.84
N ALA A 28 -8.25 -10.26 -4.68
CA ALA A 28 -7.68 -8.95 -4.45
C ALA A 28 -6.39 -9.07 -3.62
N ILE A 29 -5.30 -9.46 -4.27
CA ILE A 29 -3.97 -9.53 -3.66
C ILE A 29 -3.19 -8.27 -4.06
N PRO A 30 -2.96 -7.33 -3.12
CA PRO A 30 -2.26 -6.09 -3.43
C PRO A 30 -0.74 -6.27 -3.47
N GLY A 31 -0.12 -5.63 -4.45
CA GLY A 31 1.31 -5.37 -4.54
C GLY A 31 1.60 -3.94 -4.10
N PHE A 32 2.12 -3.78 -2.88
CA PHE A 32 2.58 -2.50 -2.37
C PHE A 32 4.03 -2.25 -2.77
N ILE A 33 4.29 -1.10 -3.36
CA ILE A 33 5.61 -0.70 -3.83
C ILE A 33 6.08 0.50 -3.02
N GLY A 34 7.30 0.44 -2.46
CA GLY A 34 7.89 1.58 -1.75
C GLY A 34 9.16 1.26 -0.96
N TYR A 35 9.59 2.21 -0.13
CA TYR A 35 10.81 2.05 0.68
C TYR A 35 10.55 1.33 2.00
N THR A 36 11.56 0.59 2.45
CA THR A 36 11.52 -0.18 3.70
C THR A 36 12.75 0.11 4.57
N ALA A 37 12.75 -0.28 5.84
CA ALA A 37 13.93 -0.11 6.68
C ALA A 37 15.06 -1.07 6.27
N LYS A 38 14.69 -2.30 5.91
CA LYS A 38 15.60 -3.38 5.52
C LYS A 38 14.97 -4.34 4.52
N ARG A 39 15.72 -5.37 4.12
CA ARG A 39 15.30 -6.47 3.25
C ARG A 39 15.98 -7.77 3.67
N GLU A 40 15.38 -8.51 4.59
CA GLU A 40 15.95 -9.74 5.14
C GLU A 40 14.87 -10.79 5.40
N LYS A 41 14.96 -11.97 4.79
CA LYS A 41 14.05 -13.07 5.08
C LYS A 41 14.78 -14.15 5.86
N ASN A 42 14.32 -14.44 7.07
CA ASN A 42 14.95 -15.43 7.97
C ASN A 42 16.45 -15.16 8.19
N GLY A 43 16.84 -13.89 8.29
CA GLY A 43 18.24 -13.47 8.46
C GLY A 43 19.09 -13.48 7.19
N ILE A 44 18.50 -13.79 6.03
CA ILE A 44 19.19 -13.75 4.73
C ILE A 44 18.71 -12.51 3.97
N ALA A 45 19.64 -11.63 3.61
CA ALA A 45 19.34 -10.47 2.79
C ALA A 45 18.91 -10.88 1.38
N PHE A 46 17.97 -10.14 0.79
CA PHE A 46 17.51 -10.35 -0.59
C PHE A 46 17.60 -9.06 -1.41
N ASP A 47 17.61 -9.23 -2.73
CA ASP A 47 17.82 -8.15 -3.68
C ASP A 47 16.66 -7.13 -3.70
N VAL A 48 17.00 -5.90 -4.06
CA VAL A 48 16.02 -4.83 -4.29
C VAL A 48 15.03 -5.21 -5.40
N ASN A 49 13.80 -4.72 -5.31
CA ASN A 49 12.72 -5.02 -6.26
C ASN A 49 12.38 -6.53 -6.37
N THR A 50 12.61 -7.29 -5.31
CA THR A 50 12.15 -8.69 -5.24
C THR A 50 10.80 -8.73 -4.50
N PRO A 51 9.67 -9.05 -5.16
CA PRO A 51 8.39 -9.17 -4.50
C PRO A 51 8.44 -10.24 -3.40
N GLN A 52 7.99 -9.92 -2.20
CA GLN A 52 7.80 -10.89 -1.12
C GLN A 52 6.33 -10.94 -0.72
N ARG A 53 5.77 -12.15 -0.77
CA ARG A 53 4.45 -12.44 -0.22
C ARG A 53 4.53 -12.43 1.31
N ILE A 54 3.64 -11.67 1.94
CA ILE A 54 3.44 -11.61 3.38
C ILE A 54 1.96 -11.82 3.68
N THR A 55 1.68 -12.30 4.89
CA THR A 55 0.32 -12.64 5.36
C THR A 55 -0.06 -11.88 6.62
N SER A 56 0.90 -11.18 7.25
CA SER A 56 0.66 -10.38 8.44
C SER A 56 1.64 -9.22 8.56
N LEU A 57 1.28 -8.23 9.38
CA LEU A 57 2.18 -7.13 9.73
C LEU A 57 3.45 -7.62 10.47
N LEU A 58 3.35 -8.69 11.25
CA LEU A 58 4.52 -9.26 11.93
C LEU A 58 5.57 -9.77 10.92
N GLU A 59 5.13 -10.44 9.85
CA GLU A 59 6.03 -10.84 8.76
C GLU A 59 6.63 -9.63 8.05
N PHE A 60 5.83 -8.56 7.86
CA PHE A 60 6.35 -7.31 7.32
C PHE A 60 7.50 -6.78 8.19
N GLU A 61 7.30 -6.63 9.50
CA GLU A 61 8.32 -6.10 10.41
C GLU A 61 9.58 -6.97 10.46
N GLN A 62 9.41 -8.30 10.41
CA GLN A 62 10.53 -9.23 10.34
C GLN A 62 11.34 -9.04 9.05
N TYR A 63 10.67 -8.91 7.90
CA TYR A 63 11.33 -8.87 6.59
C TYR A 63 11.85 -7.50 6.20
N PHE A 64 11.08 -6.47 6.52
CA PHE A 64 11.24 -5.11 6.01
C PHE A 64 11.52 -4.08 7.10
N GLY A 65 11.34 -4.44 8.38
CA GLY A 65 11.49 -3.55 9.53
C GLY A 65 10.27 -2.65 9.75
N GLY A 66 10.43 -1.67 10.64
CA GLY A 66 9.37 -0.74 11.03
C GLY A 66 9.33 0.56 10.22
N ALA A 67 8.58 1.54 10.74
CA ALA A 67 8.53 2.89 10.21
C ALA A 67 9.89 3.60 10.25
N PHE A 68 10.07 4.59 9.39
CA PHE A 68 11.19 5.53 9.50
C PHE A 68 11.11 6.29 10.84
N PRO A 69 12.21 6.35 11.63
CA PRO A 69 12.22 7.09 12.88
C PRO A 69 12.27 8.60 12.60
N GLU A 70 11.17 9.30 12.87
CA GLU A 70 11.11 10.76 12.78
C GLU A 70 11.85 11.41 13.96
N ILE A 71 12.60 12.48 13.69
CA ILE A 71 13.31 13.24 14.73
C ILE A 71 12.38 14.35 15.23
N LEU A 72 12.07 14.33 16.53
CA LEU A 72 11.32 15.39 17.21
C LEU A 72 12.28 16.27 18.01
N GLU A 73 12.15 17.59 17.88
CA GLU A 73 12.93 18.54 18.66
C GLU A 73 12.16 18.91 19.93
N ILE A 74 12.80 18.71 21.09
CA ILE A 74 12.23 19.06 22.39
C ILE A 74 12.97 20.30 22.89
N MET A 75 12.27 21.43 22.99
CA MET A 75 12.79 22.65 23.61
C MET A 75 12.33 22.74 25.06
N ILE A 76 13.29 22.93 25.96
CA ILE A 76 13.04 23.18 27.38
C ILE A 76 13.30 24.66 27.63
N GLU A 77 12.25 25.41 27.90
CA GLU A 77 12.28 26.83 28.19
C GLU A 77 12.11 27.09 29.69
N ASN A 78 12.51 28.29 30.13
CA ASN A 78 12.30 28.72 31.51
C ASN A 78 10.80 28.69 31.86
N PRO A 79 10.46 28.51 33.15
CA PRO A 79 9.07 28.56 33.60
C PRO A 79 8.38 29.85 33.16
N GLU A 80 7.19 29.72 32.59
CA GLU A 80 6.36 30.86 32.24
C GLU A 80 5.77 31.49 33.52
N ASN A 81 5.58 32.81 33.54
CA ASN A 81 5.21 33.63 34.70
C ASN A 81 4.28 32.90 35.71
N GLY A 82 4.83 32.52 36.87
CA GLY A 82 4.08 31.90 37.98
C GLY A 82 4.19 30.38 38.10
N SER A 83 4.82 29.69 37.14
CA SER A 83 5.14 28.26 37.24
C SER A 83 6.52 28.04 37.87
N VAL A 84 6.67 26.95 38.64
CA VAL A 84 7.97 26.49 39.17
C VAL A 84 8.61 25.44 38.24
N LEU A 85 7.82 24.91 37.29
CA LEU A 85 8.25 23.87 36.36
C LEU A 85 8.66 24.49 35.01
N PRO A 86 9.71 23.96 34.36
CA PRO A 86 10.14 24.42 33.04
C PRO A 86 9.05 24.17 32.00
N LYS A 87 8.95 25.06 31.01
CA LYS A 87 8.04 24.90 29.88
C LYS A 87 8.70 23.94 28.89
N ILE A 88 8.06 22.80 28.63
CA ILE A 88 8.52 21.82 27.65
C ILE A 88 7.68 22.01 26.39
N THR A 89 8.29 22.48 25.31
CA THR A 89 7.66 22.58 24.00
C THR A 89 8.23 21.48 23.13
N VAL A 90 7.37 20.59 22.64
CA VAL A 90 7.74 19.62 21.61
C VAL A 90 7.39 20.22 20.27
N SER A 91 8.41 20.53 19.47
CA SER A 91 8.22 20.97 18.10
C SER A 91 8.19 19.74 17.19
N PRO A 92 7.17 19.57 16.34
CA PRO A 92 7.18 18.51 15.34
C PRO A 92 8.37 18.69 14.40
N ALA A 93 8.81 17.59 13.79
CA ALA A 93 9.83 17.63 12.75
C ALA A 93 9.45 18.68 11.69
N THR A 94 10.37 19.56 11.33
CA THR A 94 10.14 20.60 10.31
C THR A 94 9.86 20.02 8.92
N ALA A 95 10.28 18.77 8.69
CA ALA A 95 9.90 17.96 7.54
C ALA A 95 9.70 16.50 7.97
N LEU A 96 8.52 15.95 7.72
CA LEU A 96 8.25 14.52 7.90
C LEU A 96 8.84 13.72 6.73
N SER A 97 9.21 12.47 6.98
CA SER A 97 9.69 11.58 5.92
C SER A 97 8.60 11.26 4.90
N GLY A 98 9.00 11.11 3.64
CA GLY A 98 8.12 10.63 2.57
C GLY A 98 7.87 9.12 2.60
N TYR A 99 8.40 8.40 3.60
CA TYR A 99 8.36 6.94 3.69
C TYR A 99 7.04 6.46 4.32
N LEU A 100 6.03 6.29 3.47
CA LEU A 100 4.65 6.01 3.90
C LEU A 100 4.26 4.51 3.86
N LEU A 101 5.06 3.67 3.19
CA LEU A 101 4.72 2.26 2.93
C LEU A 101 4.31 1.50 4.20
N TYR A 102 5.11 1.59 5.27
CA TYR A 102 4.83 0.90 6.54
C TYR A 102 3.45 1.27 7.10
N TYR A 103 3.10 2.56 7.11
CA TYR A 103 1.81 3.00 7.65
C TYR A 103 0.64 2.50 6.82
N HIS A 104 0.77 2.47 5.49
CA HIS A 104 -0.28 1.96 4.61
C HIS A 104 -0.48 0.45 4.79
N VAL A 105 0.61 -0.32 4.92
CA VAL A 105 0.52 -1.77 5.18
C VAL A 105 -0.08 -2.04 6.56
N LYS A 106 0.31 -1.26 7.59
CA LYS A 106 -0.31 -1.32 8.92
C LYS A 106 -1.82 -1.07 8.84
N MET A 107 -2.24 0.02 8.18
CA MET A 107 -3.66 0.34 8.01
C MET A 107 -4.40 -0.74 7.21
N PHE A 108 -3.77 -1.32 6.19
CA PHE A 108 -4.35 -2.41 5.41
C PHE A 108 -4.69 -3.61 6.31
N TYR A 109 -3.75 -4.07 7.14
CA TYR A 109 -4.00 -5.17 8.08
C TYR A 109 -4.97 -4.79 9.20
N GLU A 110 -4.95 -3.55 9.69
CA GLU A 110 -5.93 -3.04 10.67
C GLU A 110 -7.36 -3.01 10.11
N ASN A 111 -7.52 -2.88 8.79
CA ASN A 111 -8.81 -2.96 8.09
C ASN A 111 -9.18 -4.39 7.65
N GLY A 112 -8.50 -5.42 8.18
CA GLY A 112 -8.77 -6.82 7.86
C GLY A 112 -8.17 -7.28 6.53
N GLY A 113 -7.09 -6.63 6.09
CA GLY A 113 -6.33 -7.03 4.91
C GLY A 113 -5.79 -8.46 5.01
N GLY A 114 -5.78 -9.15 3.87
CA GLY A 114 -5.26 -10.51 3.73
C GLY A 114 -3.79 -10.53 3.29
N PRO A 115 -3.35 -11.64 2.65
CA PRO A 115 -2.07 -11.73 1.97
C PRO A 115 -1.85 -10.59 0.97
N CYS A 116 -0.62 -10.09 0.95
CA CYS A 116 -0.18 -9.06 0.01
C CYS A 116 1.28 -9.27 -0.37
N PHE A 117 1.69 -8.63 -1.45
CA PHE A 117 3.07 -8.56 -1.88
C PHE A 117 3.66 -7.20 -1.51
N ILE A 118 4.88 -7.23 -1.02
CA ILE A 118 5.68 -6.03 -0.78
C ILE A 118 6.85 -6.04 -1.74
N VAL A 119 7.01 -4.95 -2.48
CA VAL A 119 8.16 -4.69 -3.34
C VAL A 119 8.96 -3.54 -2.74
N SER A 120 10.04 -3.89 -2.05
CA SER A 120 10.99 -2.91 -1.51
C SER A 120 11.86 -2.35 -2.64
N THR A 121 11.68 -1.07 -2.93
CA THR A 121 12.41 -0.35 -4.01
C THR A 121 13.72 0.27 -3.53
N GLY A 122 13.87 0.43 -2.22
CA GLY A 122 15.02 1.03 -1.59
C GLY A 122 14.92 0.91 -0.08
N THR A 123 16.05 1.16 0.59
CA THR A 123 16.08 1.32 2.05
C THR A 123 16.03 2.79 2.43
N PHE A 124 15.62 3.08 3.66
CA PHE A 124 15.63 4.44 4.19
C PHE A 124 17.01 5.10 4.14
N LYS A 125 17.03 6.39 3.79
CA LYS A 125 18.21 7.26 3.76
C LYS A 125 18.17 8.21 4.96
N THR A 126 19.33 8.66 5.45
CA THR A 126 19.42 9.62 6.56
C THR A 126 18.66 10.91 6.28
N THR A 127 18.72 11.38 5.02
CA THR A 127 17.83 12.41 4.50
C THR A 127 16.79 11.72 3.63
N PRO A 128 15.50 11.69 4.03
CA PRO A 128 14.46 11.02 3.26
C PRO A 128 14.35 11.59 1.85
N VAL A 129 14.48 10.71 0.86
CA VAL A 129 14.32 11.04 -0.56
C VAL A 129 13.57 9.90 -1.24
N ILE A 130 12.54 10.27 -1.98
CA ILE A 130 11.74 9.37 -2.82
C ILE A 130 12.14 9.62 -4.27
N ASP A 131 12.59 8.55 -4.95
CA ASP A 131 13.00 8.60 -6.34
C ASP A 131 11.99 7.87 -7.23
N LYS A 132 11.53 8.57 -8.26
CA LYS A 132 10.54 8.05 -9.22
C LYS A 132 11.06 6.83 -9.99
N THR A 133 12.35 6.77 -10.30
CA THR A 133 12.96 5.63 -11.01
C THR A 133 13.02 4.40 -10.13
N GLU A 134 13.37 4.55 -8.86
CA GLU A 134 13.34 3.46 -7.87
C GLU A 134 11.91 2.90 -7.73
N LEU A 135 10.89 3.77 -7.62
CA LEU A 135 9.48 3.35 -7.61
C LEU A 135 9.04 2.64 -8.90
N LYS A 136 9.47 3.16 -10.06
CA LYS A 136 9.16 2.54 -11.36
C LYS A 136 9.79 1.16 -11.52
N ASN A 137 11.02 0.97 -11.02
CA ASN A 137 11.69 -0.34 -11.03
C ASN A 137 10.95 -1.36 -10.15
N GLY A 138 10.37 -0.91 -9.03
CA GLY A 138 9.50 -1.76 -8.20
C GLY A 138 8.21 -2.16 -8.92
N LEU A 139 7.58 -1.22 -9.62
CA LEU A 139 6.42 -1.49 -10.45
C LEU A 139 6.73 -2.54 -11.54
N ASP A 140 7.89 -2.42 -12.20
CA ASP A 140 8.35 -3.38 -13.21
C ASP A 140 8.64 -4.76 -12.64
N ALA A 141 8.96 -4.86 -11.34
CA ALA A 141 9.07 -6.15 -10.67
C ALA A 141 7.71 -6.79 -10.38
N CYS A 142 6.67 -6.00 -10.07
CA CYS A 142 5.31 -6.52 -9.93
C CYS A 142 4.79 -7.18 -11.21
N GLU A 143 5.27 -6.77 -12.39
CA GLU A 143 4.87 -7.38 -13.68
C GLU A 143 5.27 -8.85 -13.77
N LYS A 144 6.30 -9.28 -13.05
CA LYS A 144 6.80 -10.66 -13.09
C LYS A 144 6.05 -11.60 -12.14
N GLU A 145 5.17 -11.06 -11.31
CA GLU A 145 4.39 -11.81 -10.34
C GLU A 145 2.93 -11.88 -10.80
N ASP A 146 2.45 -13.10 -11.01
CA ASP A 146 1.11 -13.39 -11.54
C ASP A 146 0.04 -13.32 -10.44
N GLU A 147 0.41 -13.50 -9.17
CA GLU A 147 -0.54 -13.42 -8.05
C GLU A 147 -1.02 -12.00 -7.75
N ILE A 148 -0.31 -10.96 -8.20
CA ILE A 148 -0.64 -9.56 -7.88
C ILE A 148 -1.81 -9.08 -8.74
N THR A 149 -2.95 -8.80 -8.10
CA THR A 149 -4.16 -8.30 -8.78
C THR A 149 -4.49 -6.83 -8.46
N LEU A 150 -3.83 -6.21 -7.49
CA LEU A 150 -3.95 -4.78 -7.20
C LEU A 150 -2.57 -4.12 -7.15
N LEU A 151 -2.41 -2.95 -7.75
CA LEU A 151 -1.15 -2.18 -7.72
C LEU A 151 -1.32 -0.92 -6.88
N LEU A 152 -0.39 -0.69 -5.93
CA LEU A 152 -0.38 0.47 -5.06
C LEU A 152 1.03 1.04 -4.88
N ILE A 153 1.16 2.37 -4.96
CA ILE A 153 2.41 3.10 -4.67
C ILE A 153 2.09 4.19 -3.63
N PRO A 154 2.09 3.89 -2.32
CA PRO A 154 1.72 4.85 -1.27
C PRO A 154 2.50 6.18 -1.31
N GLU A 155 3.79 6.10 -1.64
CA GLU A 155 4.72 7.22 -1.55
C GLU A 155 4.60 8.19 -2.73
N ILE A 156 3.79 7.86 -3.75
CA ILE A 156 3.57 8.73 -4.91
C ILE A 156 3.05 10.12 -4.51
N THR A 157 2.29 10.18 -3.41
CA THR A 157 1.71 11.41 -2.85
C THR A 157 2.75 12.38 -2.29
N THR A 158 3.98 11.91 -2.06
CA THR A 158 5.08 12.69 -1.49
C THR A 158 6.00 13.28 -2.56
N LEU A 159 5.86 12.85 -3.82
CA LEU A 159 6.58 13.42 -4.96
C LEU A 159 6.11 14.87 -5.19
N SER A 160 7.05 15.79 -5.35
CA SER A 160 6.74 17.21 -5.57
C SER A 160 6.44 17.55 -7.04
N SER A 161 6.91 16.72 -7.99
CA SER A 161 6.76 16.96 -9.43
C SER A 161 5.51 16.28 -10.00
N SER A 162 4.59 17.06 -10.56
CA SER A 162 3.41 16.53 -11.25
C SER A 162 3.75 15.58 -12.39
N SER A 163 4.84 15.85 -13.13
CA SER A 163 5.26 14.98 -14.24
C SER A 163 5.67 13.59 -13.73
N GLN A 164 6.38 13.53 -12.61
CA GLN A 164 6.81 12.25 -12.02
C GLN A 164 5.62 11.44 -11.52
N ILE A 165 4.65 12.08 -10.87
CA ILE A 165 3.40 11.45 -10.45
C ILE A 165 2.65 10.91 -11.67
N LYS A 166 2.51 11.72 -12.72
CA LYS A 166 1.85 11.34 -13.96
C LYS A 166 2.49 10.13 -14.61
N GLU A 167 3.82 10.13 -14.75
CA GLU A 167 4.57 9.02 -15.34
C GLU A 167 4.34 7.70 -14.57
N LEU A 168 4.30 7.73 -13.24
CA LEU A 168 4.04 6.53 -12.43
C LEU A 168 2.59 6.05 -12.52
N ASN A 169 1.62 6.97 -12.44
CA ASN A 169 0.20 6.64 -12.58
C ASN A 169 -0.09 6.04 -13.96
N ASP A 170 0.43 6.67 -15.02
CA ASP A 170 0.29 6.19 -16.39
C ASP A 170 0.97 4.81 -16.57
N ALA A 171 2.13 4.59 -15.95
CA ALA A 171 2.80 3.30 -15.98
C ALA A 171 1.99 2.19 -15.27
N MET A 172 1.40 2.48 -14.10
CA MET A 172 0.53 1.53 -13.40
C MET A 172 -0.67 1.16 -14.27
N LEU A 173 -1.35 2.15 -14.85
CA LEU A 173 -2.49 1.93 -15.73
C LEU A 173 -2.11 1.17 -17.00
N ALA A 174 -0.96 1.48 -17.61
CA ALA A 174 -0.45 0.78 -18.79
C ALA A 174 -0.14 -0.69 -18.50
N GLN A 175 0.47 -1.00 -17.35
CA GLN A 175 0.72 -2.37 -16.93
C GLN A 175 -0.59 -3.13 -16.68
N CYS A 176 -1.56 -2.50 -16.00
CA CYS A 176 -2.89 -3.09 -15.80
C CYS A 176 -3.58 -3.37 -17.16
N ALA A 177 -3.45 -2.47 -18.12
CA ALA A 177 -4.02 -2.65 -19.46
C ALA A 177 -3.33 -3.75 -20.27
N LYS A 178 -2.02 -3.94 -20.07
CA LYS A 178 -1.21 -4.96 -20.74
C LYS A 178 -1.54 -6.37 -20.24
N LEU A 179 -1.60 -6.55 -18.92
CA LEU A 179 -1.73 -7.87 -18.30
C LEU A 179 -3.20 -8.25 -18.06
N GLN A 180 -4.09 -7.27 -17.95
CA GLN A 180 -5.56 -7.44 -17.84
C GLN A 180 -6.04 -8.28 -16.64
N ASP A 181 -5.14 -8.56 -15.71
CA ASP A 181 -5.32 -9.36 -14.49
C ASP A 181 -5.25 -8.51 -13.22
N ARG A 182 -4.93 -7.21 -13.35
CA ARG A 182 -4.67 -6.31 -12.23
C ARG A 182 -5.31 -4.94 -12.41
N PHE A 183 -5.50 -4.25 -11.29
CA PHE A 183 -6.14 -2.95 -11.21
C PHE A 183 -5.33 -1.97 -10.36
N ALA A 184 -5.21 -0.72 -10.79
CA ALA A 184 -4.41 0.30 -10.13
C ALA A 184 -5.25 1.10 -9.12
N ILE A 185 -4.77 1.19 -7.88
CA ILE A 185 -5.32 2.12 -6.88
C ILE A 185 -4.40 3.32 -6.81
N LEU A 186 -4.91 4.47 -7.24
CA LEU A 186 -4.18 5.72 -7.36
C LEU A 186 -4.60 6.69 -6.26
N ASP A 187 -3.68 7.56 -5.86
CA ASP A 187 -3.95 8.63 -4.90
C ASP A 187 -3.98 9.99 -5.59
N ALA A 188 -4.91 10.86 -5.16
CA ALA A 188 -4.95 12.26 -5.56
C ALA A 188 -4.32 13.17 -4.50
N PRO A 189 -3.11 13.73 -4.74
CA PRO A 189 -2.48 14.67 -3.82
C PRO A 189 -3.32 15.95 -3.71
N GLN A 190 -3.58 16.39 -2.48
CA GLN A 190 -4.31 17.64 -2.24
C GLN A 190 -3.58 18.88 -2.79
N ALA A 191 -2.24 18.86 -2.85
CA ALA A 191 -1.41 19.92 -3.43
C ALA A 191 -1.72 21.34 -2.91
N GLY A 192 -2.14 21.47 -1.64
CA GLY A 192 -2.49 22.76 -1.02
C GLY A 192 -3.84 23.33 -1.48
N LEU A 193 -4.64 22.58 -2.24
CA LEU A 193 -5.95 22.98 -2.71
C LEU A 193 -7.01 22.76 -1.62
N SER A 194 -7.98 23.67 -1.55
CA SER A 194 -9.00 23.70 -0.50
C SER A 194 -10.31 22.99 -0.88
N SER A 195 -10.55 22.72 -2.17
CA SER A 195 -11.78 22.09 -2.64
C SER A 195 -11.53 20.75 -3.33
N THR A 196 -12.40 19.77 -3.08
CA THR A 196 -12.32 18.44 -3.70
C THR A 196 -12.38 18.51 -5.23
N ASN A 197 -13.22 19.39 -5.79
CA ASN A 197 -13.32 19.57 -7.24
C ASN A 197 -12.00 20.05 -7.84
N SER A 198 -11.34 21.03 -7.22
CA SER A 198 -10.04 21.50 -7.70
C SER A 198 -8.95 20.43 -7.63
N VAL A 199 -9.00 19.53 -6.64
CA VAL A 199 -8.08 18.39 -6.55
C VAL A 199 -8.36 17.38 -7.65
N ALA A 200 -9.63 17.07 -7.91
CA ALA A 200 -10.03 16.18 -8.99
C ALA A 200 -9.63 16.74 -10.37
N ASP A 201 -9.87 18.03 -10.61
CA ASP A 201 -9.46 18.72 -11.84
C ASP A 201 -7.94 18.69 -12.00
N LYS A 202 -7.19 18.99 -10.94
CA LYS A 202 -5.72 18.91 -10.96
C LYS A 202 -5.24 17.49 -11.24
N PHE A 203 -5.83 16.49 -10.60
CA PHE A 203 -5.47 15.09 -10.86
C PHE A 203 -5.71 14.73 -12.32
N ARG A 204 -6.87 15.08 -12.85
CA ARG A 204 -7.26 14.76 -14.22
C ARG A 204 -6.39 15.45 -15.26
N ASN A 205 -5.93 16.67 -15.00
CA ASN A 205 -5.15 17.47 -15.93
C ASN A 205 -3.63 17.22 -15.82
N ASP A 206 -3.12 17.02 -14.59
CA ASP A 206 -1.68 17.08 -14.31
C ASP A 206 -1.09 15.74 -13.88
N TYR A 207 -1.87 14.82 -13.29
CA TYR A 207 -1.38 13.62 -12.62
C TYR A 207 -1.73 12.30 -13.31
N VAL A 208 -2.49 12.32 -14.41
CA VAL A 208 -2.80 11.12 -15.20
C VAL A 208 -3.10 11.50 -16.66
N SER A 209 -2.82 10.61 -17.60
CA SER A 209 -3.22 10.73 -19.00
C SER A 209 -4.68 10.31 -19.23
N ALA A 210 -5.14 10.38 -20.48
CA ALA A 210 -6.46 9.87 -20.85
C ALA A 210 -6.47 8.36 -21.15
N ASP A 211 -5.30 7.72 -21.17
CA ASP A 211 -5.14 6.34 -21.57
C ASP A 211 -5.45 5.38 -20.42
N ASN A 212 -6.02 4.22 -20.75
CA ASN A 212 -6.18 3.08 -19.84
C ASN A 212 -6.95 3.35 -18.52
N LEU A 213 -7.71 4.44 -18.42
CA LEU A 213 -8.40 4.86 -17.19
C LEU A 213 -9.37 3.82 -16.60
N LYS A 214 -9.91 2.93 -17.43
CA LYS A 214 -10.80 1.86 -16.96
C LYS A 214 -10.11 0.83 -16.05
N TYR A 215 -8.78 0.86 -15.98
CA TYR A 215 -7.96 -0.05 -15.19
C TYR A 215 -7.47 0.52 -13.86
N GLY A 216 -7.97 1.68 -13.45
CA GLY A 216 -7.66 2.21 -12.12
C GLY A 216 -8.77 3.02 -11.50
N ALA A 217 -8.67 3.20 -10.19
CA ALA A 217 -9.52 4.08 -9.41
C ALA A 217 -8.66 5.03 -8.61
N VAL A 218 -9.08 6.30 -8.55
CA VAL A 218 -8.41 7.31 -7.75
C VAL A 218 -9.17 7.55 -6.46
N TYR A 219 -8.44 7.61 -5.35
CA TYR A 219 -8.98 7.97 -4.06
C TYR A 219 -8.39 9.30 -3.61
N TYR A 220 -9.27 10.20 -3.21
CA TYR A 220 -8.90 11.45 -2.56
C TYR A 220 -8.98 11.25 -1.05
N HIS A 221 -7.87 11.46 -0.37
CA HIS A 221 -7.81 11.39 1.08
C HIS A 221 -8.01 12.77 1.70
N ILE A 222 -8.78 12.84 2.78
CA ILE A 222 -8.67 13.92 3.75
C ILE A 222 -7.42 13.59 4.57
N ARG A 223 -6.35 14.39 4.45
CA ARG A 223 -5.29 14.33 5.47
C ARG A 223 -5.93 14.72 6.78
N TRP A 224 -6.03 13.76 7.71
CA TRP A 224 -6.07 14.13 9.12
C TRP A 224 -4.82 14.95 9.38
N ASN A 225 -4.99 16.22 9.75
CA ASN A 225 -3.91 17.02 10.31
C ASN A 225 -3.28 16.16 11.41
N ARG A 226 -2.06 15.68 11.14
CA ARG A 226 -1.25 15.03 12.17
C ARG A 226 -0.77 16.16 13.05
N TYR A 227 -1.54 16.42 14.10
CA TYR A 227 -1.23 17.37 15.16
C TYR A 227 -0.01 16.90 15.96
#